data_AF-A0A7U9JDK5-F1
#
_entry.id   AF-A0A7U9JDK5-F1
#
_cell.length_a   1.000
_cell.length_b   1.000
_cell.length_c   1.000
_cell.angle_alpha   90.00
_cell.angle_beta   90.00
_cell.angle_gamma   90.00
#
_symmetry.space_group_name_H-M   'P 1'
#
loop_
_entity.id
_entity.type
_entity.pdbx_description
1 polymer ?
#
loop_
_entity_poly.entity_id
_entity_poly.type
_entity_poly.pdbx_seq_one_letter_code
_entity_poly.pdbx_strand_id
1 'polypeptide(L)' 'MGAYYAGTHDGLPIIGVYDEYPNCYFVYAYGDNEAVYSMVLAKCLRDWIALPLYVLPEPKSLVKQSNL' A
#
# COMPACT_ATOMS: atom_id res chain seq x y z
N MET A 1 21.29 -26.22 -5.63
CA MET A 1 20.44 -25.03 -5.42
C MET A 1 19.02 -25.52 -5.27
N GLY A 2 18.27 -25.06 -4.27
CA GLY A 2 16.87 -25.45 -4.04
C GLY A 2 16.00 -24.20 -4.03
N ALA A 3 14.87 -24.25 -4.74
CA ALA A 3 13.81 -23.27 -4.61
C ALA A 3 12.90 -23.72 -3.45
N TYR A 4 12.59 -22.80 -2.55
CA TYR A 4 11.62 -23.05 -1.49
C TYR A 4 10.30 -22.39 -1.89
N TYR A 5 9.26 -23.21 -1.97
CA TYR A 5 7.91 -22.73 -2.20
C TYR A 5 7.23 -22.45 -0.87
N ALA A 6 6.72 -21.24 -0.74
CA ALA A 6 5.80 -20.86 0.30
C ALA A 6 4.43 -20.61 -0.33
N GLY A 7 3.38 -20.79 0.46
CA GLY A 7 2.01 -20.58 0.04
C GLY A 7 1.17 -20.12 1.23
N THR A 8 0.07 -19.45 0.93
CA THR A 8 -0.95 -19.11 1.92
C THR A 8 -1.99 -20.23 1.99
N HIS A 9 -2.73 -20.30 3.09
CA HIS A 9 -3.72 -21.37 3.28
C HIS A 9 -4.86 -21.31 2.24
N ASP A 10 -5.17 -20.12 1.73
CA ASP A 10 -6.22 -19.86 0.75
C ASP A 10 -5.69 -19.54 -0.67
N GLY A 11 -4.37 -19.51 -0.84
CA GLY A 11 -3.73 -19.17 -2.11
C GLY A 11 -3.81 -17.69 -2.49
N LEU A 12 -4.34 -16.82 -1.62
CA LEU A 12 -4.40 -15.38 -1.88
C LEU A 12 -3.11 -14.68 -1.41
N PRO A 13 -2.67 -13.61 -2.11
CA PRO A 13 -1.56 -12.81 -1.64
C PRO A 13 -1.93 -11.96 -0.42
N ILE A 14 -0.94 -11.65 0.43
CA ILE A 14 -1.15 -10.92 1.69
C ILE A 14 -0.32 -9.63 1.71
N ILE A 15 -0.92 -8.53 2.19
CA ILE A 15 -0.19 -7.34 2.65
C ILE A 15 -0.19 -7.36 4.18
N GLY A 16 0.98 -7.58 4.78
CA GLY A 16 1.16 -7.53 6.23
C GLY A 16 1.37 -6.09 6.71
N VAL A 17 0.68 -5.73 7.79
CA VAL A 17 0.88 -4.50 8.57
C VAL A 17 1.00 -4.91 10.02
N TYR A 18 2.02 -4.40 10.71
CA TYR A 18 2.37 -4.82 12.06
C TYR A 18 2.61 -3.59 12.93
N ASP A 19 2.08 -3.60 14.15
CA ASP A 19 2.17 -2.47 15.08
C ASP A 19 3.62 -2.18 15.50
N GLU A 20 4.47 -3.21 15.52
CA GLU A 20 5.89 -3.12 15.82
C GLU A 20 6.69 -2.40 14.72
N TYR A 21 6.13 -2.30 13.51
CA TYR A 21 6.76 -1.71 12.33
C TYR A 21 5.84 -0.67 11.66
N PRO A 22 5.65 0.50 12.31
CA PRO A 22 4.77 1.53 11.78
C PRO A 22 5.26 2.04 10.43
N ASN A 23 4.33 2.26 9.50
CA ASN A 23 4.59 2.67 8.11
C ASN A 23 5.38 1.64 7.27
N CYS A 24 5.55 0.41 7.75
CA CYS A 24 6.09 -0.69 6.96
C CYS A 24 4.95 -1.56 6.41
N TYR A 25 5.06 -1.93 5.15
CA TYR A 25 4.10 -2.80 4.46
C TYR A 25 4.85 -3.97 3.85
N PHE A 26 4.46 -5.17 4.24
CA PHE A 26 5.12 -6.40 3.82
C PHE A 26 4.30 -7.07 2.72
N VAL A 27 4.85 -7.18 1.52
CA VAL A 27 4.17 -7.79 0.38
C VAL A 27 4.56 -9.27 0.30
N TYR A 28 3.61 -10.14 0.64
CA TYR A 28 3.79 -11.59 0.62
C TYR A 28 3.11 -12.20 -0.61
N ALA A 29 3.81 -12.16 -1.75
CA ALA A 29 3.36 -12.70 -3.03
C ALA A 29 3.81 -14.17 -3.23
N TYR A 30 3.41 -15.04 -2.31
CA TYR A 30 3.77 -16.46 -2.33
C TYR A 30 3.11 -17.25 -3.49
N GLY A 31 3.70 -18.39 -3.87
CA GLY A 31 3.17 -19.33 -4.87
C GLY A 31 3.64 -19.10 -6.32
N ASP A 32 3.11 -19.89 -7.26
CA ASP A 32 3.51 -19.93 -8.68
C ASP A 32 3.22 -18.65 -9.48
N ASN A 33 2.50 -17.71 -8.89
CA ASN A 33 2.06 -16.47 -9.52
C ASN A 33 2.71 -15.23 -8.88
N GLU A 34 3.84 -15.39 -8.18
CA GLU A 34 4.62 -14.32 -7.55
C GLU A 34 4.75 -13.06 -8.42
N ALA A 35 5.17 -13.22 -9.67
CA ALA A 35 5.38 -12.10 -10.59
C ALA A 35 4.08 -11.33 -10.91
N VAL A 36 2.94 -12.04 -10.96
CA VAL A 36 1.64 -11.42 -11.23
C VAL A 36 1.12 -10.73 -9.97
N TYR A 37 1.16 -11.42 -8.83
CA TYR A 37 0.66 -10.88 -7.56
C TYR A 37 1.49 -9.72 -7.04
N SER A 38 2.82 -9.74 -7.21
CA SER A 38 3.70 -8.65 -6.79
C SER A 38 3.35 -7.31 -7.47
N MET A 39 3.04 -7.30 -8.77
CA MET A 39 2.63 -6.09 -9.48
C MET A 39 1.25 -5.59 -9.04
N VAL A 40 0.28 -6.49 -8.86
CA VAL A 40 -1.07 -6.13 -8.42
C VAL A 40 -1.06 -5.59 -6.98
N LEU A 41 -0.37 -6.28 -6.07
CA LEU A 41 -0.21 -5.84 -4.68
C LEU A 41 0.49 -4.49 -4.60
N ALA A 42 1.55 -4.26 -5.39
CA ALA A 42 2.23 -2.96 -5.43
C ALA A 42 1.28 -1.84 -5.88
N LYS A 43 0.41 -2.13 -6.86
CA LYS A 43 -0.61 -1.19 -7.33
C LYS A 43 -1.63 -0.87 -6.23
N CYS A 44 -2.15 -1.88 -5.56
CA CYS A 44 -3.08 -1.74 -4.44
C CYS A 44 -2.44 -0.99 -3.27
N LEU A 45 -1.18 -1.31 -2.94
CA LEU A 45 -0.44 -0.67 -1.86
C LEU A 45 -0.22 0.81 -2.14
N ARG A 46 0.19 1.17 -3.36
CA ARG A 46 0.27 2.57 -3.78
C ARG A 46 -1.07 3.26 -3.57
N ASP A 47 -2.18 2.68 -4.03
CA ASP A 47 -3.49 3.32 -3.89
C ASP A 47 -3.88 3.44 -2.42
N TRP A 48 -3.64 2.43 -1.60
CA TRP A 48 -3.96 2.46 -0.18
C TRP A 48 -3.17 3.54 0.58
N ILE A 49 -1.89 3.73 0.24
CA ILE A 49 -1.05 4.77 0.83
C ILE A 49 -1.35 6.16 0.26
N ALA A 50 -1.62 6.27 -1.04
CA ALA A 50 -1.76 7.55 -1.75
C ALA A 50 -3.19 8.11 -1.74
N LEU A 51 -4.23 7.27 -1.69
CA LEU A 51 -5.63 7.71 -1.58
C LEU A 51 -5.87 8.63 -0.37
N PRO A 52 -5.39 8.32 0.85
CA PRO A 52 -5.56 9.24 1.97
C PRO A 52 -4.80 10.58 1.80
N LEU A 53 -3.79 10.65 0.92
CA LEU A 53 -3.09 11.91 0.59
C LEU A 53 -3.84 12.77 -0.44
N TYR A 54 -4.67 12.17 -1.29
CA TYR A 54 -5.45 12.87 -2.31
C TYR A 54 -6.82 13.36 -1.82
N VAL A 55 -7.27 12.92 -0.64
CA VAL A 55 -8.46 13.44 0.06
C VAL A 55 -8.07 14.54 1.07
N LEU A 56 -7.06 15.34 0.77
CA LEU A 56 -6.92 16.64 1.43
C LEU A 56 -7.84 17.62 0.69
N PRO A 57 -8.96 18.05 1.27
CA PRO A 57 -9.78 19.09 0.66
C PRO A 57 -8.93 20.34 0.49
N GLU A 58 -9.08 20.99 -0.66
CA GLU A 58 -8.55 22.31 -1.02
C GLU A 58 -8.37 23.20 0.23
N PRO A 59 -7.23 23.89 0.37
CA PRO A 59 -7.06 24.87 1.45
C PRO A 59 -8.19 25.89 1.35
N LYS A 60 -9.14 25.83 2.30
CA LYS A 60 -10.21 26.81 2.44
C LYS A 60 -9.58 28.19 2.53
N SER A 61 -9.74 28.96 1.46
CA SER A 61 -9.66 30.42 1.41
C SER A 61 -8.64 31.08 2.34
N LEU A 62 -7.57 31.63 1.77
CA LEU A 62 -6.85 32.75 2.36
C LEU A 62 -7.80 33.97 2.46
N VAL A 63 -8.68 33.99 3.46
CA VAL A 63 -9.35 35.21 3.92
C VAL A 63 -8.34 35.94 4.80
N LYS A 64 -7.62 36.90 4.19
CA LYS A 64 -7.24 38.22 4.72
C LYS A 64 -6.03 38.78 3.94
N GLN A 65 -6.32 39.58 2.92
CA GLN A 65 -5.56 40.81 2.65
C GLN A 65 -6.62 41.92 2.67
N SER A 66 -7.03 42.34 3.88
CA SER A 66 -6.56 43.57 4.53
C SER A 66 -6.82 44.80 3.65
N ASN A 67 -7.84 45.57 4.05
CA ASN A 67 -8.06 46.95 3.61
C ASN A 67 -6.75 47.74 3.61
N LEU A 68 -6.36 48.23 2.44
CA LEU A 68 -5.69 49.51 2.21
C LEU A 68 -5.80 49.86 0.71
#